data_AF-A0A098ZMR1-F1
#
_entry.id   AF-A0A098ZMR1-F1
#
_cell.length_a   1.000
_cell.length_b   1.000
_cell.length_c   1.000
_cell.angle_alpha   90.00
_cell.angle_beta   90.00
_cell.angle_gamma   90.00
#
_symmetry.space_group_name_H-M   'P 1'
#
loop_
_entity.id
_entity.type
_entity.pdbx_description
1 polymer ?
#
loop_
_entity_poly.entity_id
_entity_poly.type
_entity_poly.pdbx_seq_one_letter_code
_entity_poly.pdbx_strand_id
1 'polypeptide(L)'
;MESKVTIIMQEMLPLLNNEQLLALRESLEHHLVDGKKQQKYSNNNLLQLFITAKQVEGCSSKTIRYYQRTIENLFNAIKESVTQLTTDDLRSYLANYQSEKDCSKANLDNIRRILSSFFAWLEQEEYIIKNPIRRIKKIKTEQNVKETYTDEHLEIMRDNCENLRDLAIIDLLVSCRGACTVESFRY
;
A
#
# COMPACT_ATOMS: atom_id res chain seq x y z
N MET A 1 -9.14 36.37 -1.48
CA MET A 1 -7.78 35.95 -1.88
C MET A 1 -7.68 36.10 -3.39
N GLU A 2 -7.93 37.31 -3.91
CA GLU A 2 -8.14 37.59 -5.34
C GLU A 2 -7.05 38.53 -5.92
N SER A 3 -5.85 38.60 -5.33
CA SER A 3 -4.95 39.73 -5.64
C SER A 3 -3.99 39.51 -6.81
N LYS A 4 -3.39 38.33 -7.02
CA LYS A 4 -2.30 38.20 -8.02
C LYS A 4 -2.77 38.13 -9.47
N VAL A 5 -3.84 37.38 -9.75
CA VAL A 5 -4.40 37.28 -11.10
C VAL A 5 -4.91 38.64 -11.57
N THR A 6 -5.63 39.34 -10.69
CA THR A 6 -6.17 40.69 -10.99
C THR A 6 -5.06 41.72 -11.26
N ILE A 7 -3.95 41.67 -10.52
CA ILE A 7 -2.79 42.55 -10.75
C ILE A 7 -2.16 42.27 -12.12
N ILE A 8 -1.89 40.99 -12.43
CA ILE A 8 -1.29 40.58 -13.72
C ILE A 8 -2.22 40.98 -14.88
N MET A 9 -3.54 40.81 -14.72
CA MET A 9 -4.52 41.23 -15.72
C MET A 9 -4.50 42.73 -15.96
N GLN A 10 -4.37 43.56 -14.91
CA GLN A 10 -4.30 45.02 -15.04
C GLN A 10 -3.01 45.50 -15.72
N GLU A 11 -1.87 44.85 -15.43
CA GLU A 11 -0.59 45.19 -16.06
C GLU A 11 -0.53 44.83 -17.54
N MET A 12 -1.29 43.82 -17.97
CA MET A 12 -1.31 43.33 -19.36
C MET A 12 -2.37 44.01 -20.25
N LEU A 13 -3.30 44.79 -19.68
CA LEU A 13 -4.30 45.56 -20.43
C LEU A 13 -3.76 46.41 -21.60
N PRO A 14 -2.63 47.13 -21.48
CA PRO A 14 -2.13 47.95 -22.58
C PRO A 14 -1.39 47.15 -23.67
N LEU A 15 -1.10 45.87 -23.44
CA LEU A 15 -0.25 45.04 -24.31
C LEU A 15 -1.03 44.04 -25.14
N LEU A 16 -2.26 43.72 -24.74
CA LEU A 16 -3.05 42.64 -25.30
C LEU A 16 -4.43 43.14 -25.73
N ASN A 17 -4.98 42.55 -26.78
CA ASN A 17 -6.37 42.79 -27.17
C ASN A 17 -7.34 41.98 -26.29
N ASN A 18 -8.64 42.29 -26.39
CA ASN A 18 -9.67 41.67 -25.52
C ASN A 18 -9.76 40.15 -25.65
N GLU A 19 -9.52 39.59 -26.85
CA GLU A 19 -9.55 38.14 -27.08
C GLU A 19 -8.35 37.46 -26.41
N GLN A 20 -7.16 38.04 -26.55
CA GLN A 20 -5.94 37.57 -25.90
C GLN A 20 -6.00 37.70 -24.38
N LEU A 21 -6.63 38.76 -23.86
CA LEU A 21 -6.85 38.95 -22.42
C LEU A 21 -7.82 37.90 -21.85
N LEU A 22 -8.86 37.53 -22.60
CA LEU A 22 -9.78 36.45 -22.19
C LEU A 22 -9.06 35.10 -22.13
N ALA A 23 -8.29 34.76 -23.17
CA ALA A 23 -7.49 33.52 -23.19
C ALA A 23 -6.42 33.50 -22.08
N LEU A 24 -5.77 34.65 -21.82
CA LEU A 24 -4.81 34.79 -20.72
C LEU A 24 -5.50 34.59 -19.37
N ARG A 25 -6.67 35.20 -19.15
CA ARG A 25 -7.44 35.05 -17.93
C ARG A 25 -7.82 33.60 -17.68
N GLU A 26 -8.34 32.92 -18.70
CA GLU A 26 -8.72 31.51 -18.60
C GLU A 26 -7.52 30.62 -18.23
N SER A 27 -6.37 30.85 -18.86
CA SER A 27 -5.12 30.12 -18.55
C SER A 27 -4.61 30.42 -17.13
N LEU A 28 -4.64 31.68 -16.70
CA LEU A 28 -4.23 32.08 -15.35
C LEU A 28 -5.19 31.55 -14.29
N GLU A 29 -6.49 31.56 -14.55
CA GLU A 29 -7.48 30.96 -13.65
C GLU A 29 -7.27 29.44 -13.55
N HIS A 30 -7.05 28.76 -14.67
CA HIS A 30 -6.81 27.31 -14.70
C HIS A 30 -5.51 26.88 -14.00
N HIS A 31 -4.44 27.69 -14.08
CA HIS A 31 -3.13 27.31 -13.54
C HIS A 31 -2.74 27.98 -12.22
N LEU A 32 -3.29 29.16 -11.90
CA LEU A 32 -2.93 29.92 -10.71
C LEU A 32 -4.05 29.98 -9.67
N VAL A 33 -5.32 29.96 -10.07
CA VAL A 33 -6.44 29.91 -9.11
C VAL A 33 -6.63 28.49 -8.55
N ASP A 34 -6.17 27.46 -9.28
CA ASP A 34 -6.04 26.07 -8.78
C ASP A 34 -4.74 25.79 -7.99
N GLY A 35 -4.01 26.83 -7.59
CA GLY A 35 -2.78 26.72 -6.78
C GLY A 35 -3.00 26.48 -5.28
N LYS A 36 -4.26 26.47 -4.83
CA LYS A 36 -4.65 25.86 -3.57
C LYS A 36 -5.64 24.76 -3.90
N LYS A 37 -5.13 23.55 -4.15
CA LYS A 37 -5.92 22.34 -3.88
C LYS A 37 -6.32 22.41 -2.41
N GLN A 38 -7.46 23.04 -2.11
CA GLN A 38 -8.16 22.75 -0.87
C GLN A 38 -8.30 21.24 -0.89
N GLN A 39 -7.69 20.62 0.10
CA GLN A 39 -7.68 19.18 0.24
C GLN A 39 -9.13 18.74 0.41
N LYS A 40 -9.79 18.41 -0.70
CA LYS A 40 -11.23 18.11 -0.74
C LYS A 40 -11.57 16.93 0.17
N TYR A 41 -10.59 16.06 0.40
CA TYR A 41 -10.68 14.89 1.25
C TYR A 41 -9.51 14.85 2.23
N SER A 42 -9.81 14.64 3.51
CA SER A 42 -8.79 14.33 4.51
C SER A 42 -8.20 12.93 4.26
N ASN A 43 -7.00 12.66 4.78
CA ASN A 43 -6.38 11.33 4.72
C ASN A 43 -7.32 10.25 5.27
N ASN A 44 -8.03 10.55 6.37
CA ASN A 44 -9.01 9.61 6.97
C ASN A 44 -10.20 9.34 6.05
N ASN A 45 -10.71 10.36 5.35
CA ASN A 45 -11.81 10.18 4.39
C ASN A 45 -11.37 9.26 3.24
N LEU A 46 -10.17 9.49 2.69
CA LEU A 46 -9.62 8.65 1.62
C LEU A 46 -9.40 7.20 2.08
N LEU A 47 -8.97 6.99 3.32
CA LEU A 47 -8.84 5.67 3.91
C LEU A 47 -10.20 4.97 4.03
N GLN A 48 -11.24 5.65 4.53
CA GLN A 48 -12.57 5.03 4.65
C GLN A 48 -13.15 4.64 3.30
N LEU A 49 -12.97 5.48 2.27
CA LEU A 49 -13.40 5.17 0.91
C LEU A 49 -12.65 3.96 0.35
N PHE A 50 -11.33 3.90 0.54
CA PHE A 50 -10.53 2.74 0.14
C PHE A 50 -10.97 1.45 0.84
N ILE A 51 -11.23 1.50 2.14
CA ILE A 51 -11.70 0.34 2.90
C ILE A 51 -13.07 -0.12 2.42
N THR A 52 -13.98 0.81 2.14
CA THR A 52 -15.30 0.52 1.58
C THR A 52 -15.17 -0.16 0.22
N ALA A 53 -14.28 0.33 -0.66
CA ALA A 53 -14.00 -0.32 -1.94
C ALA A 53 -13.48 -1.76 -1.75
N LYS A 54 -12.54 -1.97 -0.82
CA LYS A 54 -12.01 -3.31 -0.51
C LYS A 54 -13.03 -4.27 0.10
N GLN A 55 -14.02 -3.75 0.82
CA GLN A 55 -15.16 -4.54 1.29
C GLN A 55 -16.03 -5.04 0.12
N VAL A 56 -16.32 -4.16 -0.85
CA VAL A 56 -17.10 -4.50 -2.04
C VAL A 56 -16.35 -5.51 -2.93
N GLU A 57 -15.02 -5.44 -3.01
CA GLU A 57 -14.18 -6.44 -3.68
C GLU A 57 -14.21 -7.84 -3.02
N GLY A 58 -14.82 -7.99 -1.84
CA GLY A 58 -14.93 -9.27 -1.14
C GLY A 58 -13.70 -9.66 -0.32
N CYS A 59 -12.85 -8.70 0.07
CA CYS A 59 -11.72 -8.99 0.95
C CYS A 59 -12.20 -9.44 2.35
N SER A 60 -11.46 -10.36 2.98
CA SER A 60 -11.76 -10.76 4.36
C SER A 60 -11.63 -9.58 5.33
N SER A 61 -12.42 -9.58 6.41
CA SER A 61 -12.34 -8.57 7.48
C SER A 61 -10.94 -8.47 8.10
N LYS A 62 -10.23 -9.60 8.21
CA LYS A 62 -8.84 -9.65 8.69
C LYS A 62 -7.90 -8.91 7.75
N THR A 63 -8.05 -9.12 6.44
CA THR A 63 -7.26 -8.42 5.41
C THR A 63 -7.53 -6.92 5.45
N ILE A 64 -8.80 -6.52 5.52
CA ILE A 64 -9.21 -5.12 5.58
C ILE A 64 -8.62 -4.42 6.80
N ARG A 65 -8.71 -5.03 7.98
CA ARG A 65 -8.14 -4.49 9.21
C ARG A 65 -6.62 -4.35 9.14
N TYR A 66 -5.95 -5.30 8.47
CA TYR A 66 -4.51 -5.22 8.27
C TYR A 66 -4.12 -4.08 7.31
N TYR A 67 -4.91 -3.86 6.26
CA TYR A 67 -4.71 -2.75 5.32
C TYR A 67 -4.90 -1.41 6.03
N GLN A 68 -6.01 -1.28 6.77
CA GLN A 68 -6.34 -0.09 7.55
C GLN A 68 -5.20 0.30 8.49
N ARG A 69 -4.76 -0.64 9.35
CA ARG A 69 -3.71 -0.36 10.33
C ARG A 69 -2.39 0.02 9.68
N THR A 70 -2.04 -0.63 8.57
CA THR A 70 -0.82 -0.30 7.81
C THR A 70 -0.86 1.12 7.27
N ILE A 71 -2.00 1.55 6.72
CA ILE A 71 -2.16 2.89 6.16
C ILE A 71 -2.25 3.96 7.27
N GLU A 72 -2.93 3.67 8.37
CA GLU A 72 -2.95 4.57 9.54
C GLU A 72 -1.54 4.81 10.10
N ASN A 73 -0.68 3.77 10.13
CA ASN A 73 0.71 3.93 10.52
C ASN A 73 1.49 4.87 9.59
N LEU A 74 1.18 4.87 8.29
CA LEU A 74 1.76 5.83 7.34
C LEU A 74 1.30 7.26 7.69
N PHE A 75 0.01 7.46 7.96
CA PHE A 75 -0.54 8.78 8.28
C PHE A 75 -0.02 9.34 9.60
N ASN A 76 0.26 8.46 10.56
CA ASN A 76 0.86 8.88 11.83
C ASN A 76 2.33 9.28 11.67
N ALA A 77 3.05 8.66 10.73
CA ALA A 77 4.45 8.98 10.46
C ALA A 77 4.62 10.22 9.58
N ILE A 78 3.70 10.47 8.64
CA ILE A 78 3.78 11.60 7.72
C ILE A 78 2.61 12.56 7.99
N LYS A 79 2.94 13.77 8.46
CA LYS A 79 1.96 14.82 8.78
C LYS A 79 1.36 15.51 7.55
N GLU A 80 1.89 15.19 6.37
CA GLU A 80 1.43 15.74 5.10
C GLU A 80 0.25 14.95 4.52
N SER A 81 -0.39 15.54 3.53
CA SER A 81 -1.45 14.85 2.80
C SER A 81 -0.92 13.76 1.91
N VAL A 82 -1.64 12.63 1.88
CA VAL A 82 -1.31 11.51 0.98
C VAL A 82 -1.26 11.91 -0.49
N THR A 83 -2.00 12.96 -0.87
CA THR A 83 -2.04 13.47 -2.24
C THR A 83 -0.81 14.31 -2.63
N GLN A 84 0.02 14.70 -1.66
CA GLN A 84 1.25 15.47 -1.86
C GLN A 84 2.52 14.63 -1.67
N LEU A 85 2.39 13.38 -1.21
CA LEU A 85 3.54 12.53 -0.94
C LEU A 85 4.36 12.25 -2.18
N THR A 86 5.67 12.41 -2.05
CA THR A 86 6.63 12.09 -3.10
C THR A 86 7.14 10.66 -2.95
N THR A 87 7.81 10.15 -4.00
CA THR A 87 8.49 8.85 -3.93
C THR A 87 9.56 8.84 -2.83
N ASP A 88 10.20 9.97 -2.55
CA ASP A 88 11.29 10.04 -1.58
C ASP A 88 10.79 9.95 -0.14
N ASP A 89 9.65 10.58 0.16
CA ASP A 89 8.98 10.47 1.47
C ASP A 89 8.61 9.03 1.79
N LEU A 90 8.11 8.28 0.79
CA LEU A 90 7.79 6.87 0.95
C LEU A 90 9.03 5.99 1.14
N ARG A 91 10.17 6.33 0.53
CA ARG A 91 11.43 5.62 0.77
C ARG A 91 11.94 5.86 2.18
N SER A 92 11.93 7.13 2.61
CA SER A 92 12.32 7.53 3.95
C SER A 92 11.44 6.87 5.01
N TYR A 93 10.12 6.82 4.78
CA TYR A 93 9.18 6.11 5.64
C TYR A 93 9.52 4.61 5.76
N LEU A 94 9.72 3.91 4.64
CA LEU A 94 10.05 2.48 4.66
C LEU A 94 11.39 2.20 5.35
N ALA A 95 12.40 3.07 5.14
CA ALA A 95 13.70 2.94 5.80
C ALA A 95 13.60 3.14 7.31
N ASN A 96 12.85 4.16 7.77
CA ASN A 96 12.62 4.42 9.19
C ASN A 96 11.78 3.32 9.85
N TYR A 97 10.77 2.80 9.15
CA TYR A 97 9.97 1.70 9.65
C TYR A 97 10.82 0.45 9.87
N GLN A 98 11.79 0.19 9.00
CA GLN A 98 12.71 -0.92 9.13
C GLN A 98 13.60 -0.79 10.37
N SER A 99 14.15 0.40 10.64
CA SER A 99 15.06 0.64 11.77
C SER A 99 14.34 0.69 13.12
N GLU A 100 13.14 1.27 13.20
CA GLU A 100 12.40 1.43 14.46
C GLU A 100 11.78 0.13 14.99
N LYS A 101 11.42 -0.79 14.10
CA LYS A 101 10.64 -2.00 14.45
C LYS A 101 11.41 -3.31 14.28
N ASP A 102 12.69 -3.25 13.91
CA ASP A 102 13.52 -4.40 13.54
C ASP A 102 12.75 -5.42 12.67
N CYS A 103 12.02 -4.88 11.70
CA CYS A 103 11.03 -5.66 10.99
C CYS A 103 11.68 -6.47 9.85
N SER A 104 11.20 -7.69 9.64
CA SER A 104 11.74 -8.54 8.58
C SER A 104 11.54 -7.90 7.20
N LYS A 105 12.48 -8.18 6.27
CA LYS A 105 12.39 -7.74 4.86
C LYS A 105 11.06 -8.16 4.22
N ALA A 106 10.50 -9.31 4.63
CA ALA A 106 9.19 -9.80 4.22
C ALA A 106 8.05 -8.88 4.67
N ASN A 107 8.06 -8.44 5.94
CA ASN A 107 7.06 -7.52 6.46
C ASN A 107 7.12 -6.16 5.75
N LEU A 108 8.33 -5.67 5.48
CA LEU A 108 8.52 -4.41 4.75
C LEU A 108 8.00 -4.51 3.30
N ASP A 109 8.20 -5.65 2.62
CA ASP A 109 7.61 -5.87 1.29
C ASP A 109 6.07 -5.96 1.35
N ASN A 110 5.51 -6.57 2.41
CA ASN A 110 4.06 -6.61 2.62
C ASN A 110 3.49 -5.19 2.80
N ILE A 111 4.12 -4.35 3.62
CA ILE A 111 3.75 -2.95 3.79
C ILE A 111 3.80 -2.22 2.44
N ARG A 112 4.92 -2.35 1.70
CA ARG A 112 5.07 -1.77 0.36
C ARG A 112 3.95 -2.21 -0.59
N ARG A 113 3.54 -3.48 -0.56
CA ARG A 113 2.44 -4.01 -1.40
C ARG A 113 1.09 -3.40 -1.03
N ILE A 114 0.80 -3.24 0.26
CA ILE A 114 -0.44 -2.59 0.73
C ILE A 114 -0.47 -1.14 0.27
N LEU A 115 0.62 -0.41 0.51
CA LEU A 115 0.73 0.98 0.07
C LEU A 115 0.60 1.07 -1.46
N SER A 116 1.17 0.12 -2.21
CA SER A 116 1.02 0.05 -3.65
C SER A 116 -0.43 -0.14 -4.09
N SER A 117 -1.20 -0.97 -3.39
CA SER A 117 -2.63 -1.12 -3.65
C SER A 117 -3.40 0.16 -3.32
N PHE A 118 -3.05 0.84 -2.24
CA PHE A 118 -3.71 2.08 -1.83
C PHE A 118 -3.47 3.22 -2.82
N PHE A 119 -2.21 3.50 -3.18
CA PHE A 119 -1.91 4.56 -4.15
C PHE A 119 -2.37 4.23 -5.57
N ALA A 120 -2.43 2.95 -5.96
CA ALA A 120 -3.03 2.57 -7.24
C ALA A 120 -4.53 2.87 -7.26
N TRP A 121 -5.25 2.57 -6.17
CA TRP A 121 -6.66 2.93 -6.05
C TRP A 121 -6.86 4.46 -6.08
N LEU A 122 -6.00 5.22 -5.38
CA LEU A 122 -6.05 6.69 -5.43
C LEU A 122 -5.83 7.27 -6.83
N GLU A 123 -4.97 6.63 -7.64
CA GLU A 123 -4.70 7.02 -9.03
C GLU A 123 -5.90 6.68 -9.94
N GLN A 124 -6.54 5.53 -9.72
CA GLN A 124 -7.71 5.09 -10.49
C GLN A 124 -8.94 5.97 -10.25
N GLU A 125 -9.16 6.40 -9.02
CA GLU A 125 -10.26 7.31 -8.63
C GLU A 125 -9.91 8.80 -8.84
N GLU A 126 -8.79 9.09 -9.54
CA GLU A 126 -8.33 10.44 -9.90
C GLU A 126 -8.03 11.39 -8.71
N TYR A 127 -7.82 10.86 -7.50
CA TYR A 127 -7.37 11.66 -6.35
C TYR A 127 -5.92 12.12 -6.48
N ILE A 128 -5.10 11.34 -7.20
CA ILE A 128 -3.71 11.65 -7.53
C ILE A 128 -3.46 11.44 -9.02
N ILE A 129 -2.57 12.25 -9.60
CA ILE A 129 -2.25 12.18 -11.04
C ILE A 129 -1.23 11.06 -11.33
N LYS A 130 -0.34 10.78 -10.37
CA LYS A 130 0.73 9.80 -10.53
C LYS A 130 0.94 9.05 -9.23
N ASN A 131 1.04 7.73 -9.32
CA ASN A 131 1.36 6.89 -8.18
C ASN A 131 2.84 7.05 -7.71
N PRO A 132 3.09 7.60 -6.50
CA PRO A 132 4.44 7.85 -6.00
C PRO A 132 5.22 6.58 -5.64
N ILE A 133 4.53 5.46 -5.34
CA ILE A 133 5.17 4.22 -4.90
C ILE A 133 5.61 3.33 -6.08
N ARG A 134 5.12 3.59 -7.29
CA ARG A 134 5.37 2.76 -8.48
C ARG A 134 6.85 2.59 -8.81
N ARG A 135 7.69 3.55 -8.40
CA ARG A 135 9.15 3.55 -8.62
C ARG A 135 9.93 2.80 -7.53
N ILE A 136 9.30 2.38 -6.44
CA ILE A 136 9.95 1.64 -5.36
C ILE A 136 9.97 0.15 -5.74
N LYS A 137 11.19 -0.36 -6.01
CA LYS A 137 11.41 -1.75 -6.40
C LYS A 137 11.03 -2.70 -5.26
N LYS A 138 10.69 -3.93 -5.64
CA LYS A 138 10.45 -5.04 -4.70
C LYS A 138 11.65 -5.19 -3.75
N ILE A 139 11.37 -5.33 -2.46
CA ILE A 139 12.40 -5.57 -1.46
C ILE A 139 12.81 -7.04 -1.56
N LYS A 140 14.10 -7.29 -1.83
CA LYS A 140 14.64 -8.64 -1.93
C LYS A 140 14.58 -9.29 -0.56
N THR A 141 13.71 -10.27 -0.42
CA THR A 141 13.61 -11.12 0.77
C THR A 141 14.25 -12.45 0.42
N GLU A 142 15.25 -12.87 1.19
CA GLU A 142 15.77 -14.24 1.12
C GLU A 142 14.64 -15.16 1.57
N GLN A 143 14.23 -16.09 0.70
CA GLN A 143 13.27 -17.11 1.10
C GLN A 143 13.98 -18.00 2.12
N ASN A 144 13.65 -17.83 3.40
CA ASN A 144 13.92 -18.88 4.37
C ASN A 144 13.06 -20.07 3.96
N VAL A 145 13.67 -21.03 3.27
CA VAL A 145 13.09 -22.36 3.11
C VAL A 145 12.91 -22.88 4.53
N LYS A 146 11.65 -22.95 5.00
CA LYS A 146 11.38 -23.60 6.28
C LYS A 146 11.87 -25.03 6.14
N GLU A 147 12.77 -25.44 7.03
CA GLU A 147 13.29 -26.81 7.03
C GLU A 147 12.11 -27.78 7.12
N THR A 148 12.11 -28.76 6.23
CA THR A 148 11.16 -29.86 6.30
C THR A 148 11.53 -30.74 7.48
N TYR A 149 10.57 -31.05 8.35
CA TYR A 149 10.78 -32.07 9.37
C TYR A 149 11.19 -33.38 8.70
N THR A 150 12.36 -33.88 9.08
CA THR A 150 12.83 -35.23 8.71
C THR A 150 12.06 -36.29 9.50
N ASP A 151 12.18 -37.55 9.09
CA ASP A 151 11.50 -38.67 9.75
C ASP A 151 11.94 -38.79 11.22
N GLU A 152 13.21 -38.49 11.54
CA GLU A 152 13.70 -38.48 12.92
C GLU A 152 13.03 -37.38 13.77
N HIS A 153 12.83 -36.19 13.21
CA HIS A 153 12.13 -35.11 13.91
C HIS A 153 10.65 -35.46 14.15
N LEU A 154 10.02 -36.19 13.22
CA LEU A 154 8.64 -36.65 13.37
C LEU A 154 8.53 -37.74 14.46
N GLU A 155 9.51 -38.64 14.55
CA GLU A 155 9.55 -39.67 15.59
C GLU A 155 9.75 -39.06 16.98
N ILE A 156 10.66 -38.09 17.09
CA ILE A 156 10.84 -37.32 18.34
C ILE A 156 9.53 -36.61 18.75
N MET A 157 8.76 -36.07 17.79
CA MET A 157 7.46 -35.46 18.10
C MET A 157 6.42 -36.48 18.56
N ARG A 158 6.43 -37.70 18.01
CA ARG A 158 5.54 -38.80 18.43
C ARG A 158 5.87 -39.25 19.86
N ASP A 159 7.15 -39.47 20.15
CA ASP A 159 7.63 -39.95 21.45
C ASP A 159 7.35 -38.96 22.59
N ASN A 160 7.34 -37.66 22.30
CA ASN A 160 7.12 -36.61 23.29
C ASN A 160 5.65 -36.12 23.36
N CYS A 161 4.72 -36.77 22.67
CA CYS A 161 3.30 -36.43 22.77
C CYS A 161 2.61 -37.13 23.94
N GLU A 162 2.22 -36.35 24.96
CA GLU A 162 1.50 -36.87 26.14
C GLU A 162 0.01 -37.12 25.89
N ASN A 163 -0.56 -36.51 24.84
CA ASN A 163 -1.99 -36.55 24.53
C ASN A 163 -2.28 -37.41 23.31
N LEU A 164 -3.12 -38.43 23.48
CA LEU A 164 -3.57 -39.34 22.40
C LEU A 164 -4.20 -38.61 21.21
N ARG A 165 -4.86 -37.46 21.44
CA ARG A 165 -5.42 -36.65 20.34
C ARG A 165 -4.32 -36.06 19.46
N ASP A 166 -3.27 -35.52 20.06
CA ASP A 166 -2.20 -34.83 19.36
C ASP A 166 -1.34 -35.84 18.59
N LEU A 167 -1.10 -37.02 19.18
CA LEU A 167 -0.49 -38.17 18.51
C LEU A 167 -1.29 -38.59 17.26
N ALA A 168 -2.61 -38.75 17.39
CA ALA A 168 -3.47 -39.10 16.26
C ALA A 168 -3.48 -38.04 15.14
N ILE A 169 -3.37 -36.75 15.49
CA ILE A 169 -3.25 -35.65 14.53
C ILE A 169 -1.89 -35.71 13.81
N ILE A 170 -0.80 -35.95 14.53
CA ILE A 170 0.53 -36.12 13.94
C ILE A 170 0.52 -37.31 12.98
N ASP A 171 -0.03 -38.45 13.40
CA ASP A 171 -0.15 -39.65 12.56
C ASP A 171 -0.93 -39.39 11.29
N LEU A 172 -2.08 -38.71 11.40
CA LEU A 172 -2.91 -38.35 10.26
C LEU A 172 -2.17 -37.42 9.28
N LEU A 173 -1.49 -36.39 9.82
CA LEU A 173 -0.75 -35.42 8.99
C LEU A 173 0.46 -36.05 8.29
N VAL A 174 1.16 -36.96 8.97
CA VAL A 174 2.26 -37.73 8.38
C VAL A 174 1.75 -38.70 7.31
N SER A 175 0.63 -39.40 7.56
CA SER A 175 0.02 -40.30 6.58
C SER A 175 -0.47 -39.57 5.33
N CYS A 176 -0.97 -38.34 5.46
CA CYS A 176 -1.38 -37.52 4.32
C CYS A 176 -0.20 -36.95 3.53
N ARG A 177 0.99 -36.81 4.13
CA ARG A 177 2.19 -36.38 3.37
C ARG A 177 2.61 -37.41 2.31
N GLY A 178 2.43 -38.71 2.58
CA GLY A 178 2.74 -39.79 1.63
C GLY A 178 1.72 -39.98 0.48
N ALA A 179 0.51 -39.40 0.60
CA ALA A 179 -0.51 -39.51 -0.45
C ALA A 179 -0.31 -38.52 -1.61
N CYS A 180 0.59 -37.54 -1.46
CA CYS A 180 0.96 -36.59 -2.52
C CYS A 180 2.35 -36.83 -3.12
N THR A 181 3.07 -37.88 -2.69
CA THR A 181 4.26 -38.37 -3.40
C THR A 181 3.82 -39.29 -4.54
N VAL A 182 3.97 -38.76 -5.74
CA VAL A 182 3.81 -39.40 -7.06
C VAL A 182 4.46 -40.79 -7.15
N GLU A 183 3.78 -41.85 -6.69
CA GLU A 183 4.21 -43.22 -6.98
C GLU A 183 3.06 -44.25 -7.03
N SER A 184 1.89 -43.86 -7.53
CA SER A 184 0.79 -44.81 -7.79
C SER A 184 -0.06 -44.48 -9.03
N PHE A 185 0.54 -43.85 -10.04
CA PHE A 185 0.02 -43.85 -11.41
C PHE A 185 1.17 -44.14 -12.40
N ARG A 186 1.59 -45.40 -12.42
CA ARG A 186 2.15 -46.03 -13.63
C ARG A 186 1.38 -47.33 -13.84
N TYR A 187 0.41 -47.27 -14.74
CA TYR A 187 0.00 -48.42 -15.53
C TYR A 187 1.06 -48.66 -16.61
#